data_AF-A0A965AT55-F1
#
_entry.id   AF-A0A965AT55-F1
#
_cell.length_a   1.000
_cell.length_b   1.000
_cell.length_c   1.000
_cell.angle_alpha   90.00
_cell.angle_beta   90.00
_cell.angle_gamma   90.00
#
_symmetry.space_group_name_H-M   'P 1'
#
loop_
_entity.id
_entity.type
_entity.pdbx_description
1 polymer ?
#
loop_
_entity_poly.entity_id
_entity_poly.type
_entity_poly.pdbx_seq_one_letter_code
_entity_poly.pdbx_strand_id
1 'polypeptide(L)'
;MECPGSDVEQSPFRPSDSPWFWGLLFSLMALIGLSLIGPKFDVRQRQIEGRFLGRREAAMERWRRQAGLPEVDLADSAVDRSVAAPQRIVPLWTLATAASVAAVGSGVMLTRQYRQHLSR
;
A
#
# COMPACT_ATOMS: atom_id res chain seq x y z
N MET A 1 30.37 23.24 -51.64
CA MET A 1 28.94 23.25 -51.25
C MET A 1 28.86 22.48 -49.95
N GLU A 2 29.47 23.06 -48.93
CA GLU A 2 29.51 22.51 -47.58
C GLU A 2 28.09 22.52 -46.99
N CYS A 3 27.62 21.33 -46.61
CA CYS A 3 26.47 21.22 -45.73
C CYS A 3 26.90 21.77 -44.36
N PRO A 4 26.22 22.79 -43.81
CA PRO A 4 26.54 23.30 -42.49
C PRO A 4 26.33 22.18 -41.48
N GLY A 5 27.35 21.99 -40.64
CA GLY A 5 27.34 21.03 -39.55
C GLY A 5 26.08 21.19 -38.73
N SER A 6 25.30 20.12 -38.66
CA SER A 6 24.38 19.91 -37.56
C SER A 6 25.23 19.71 -36.31
N ASP A 7 25.65 20.80 -35.69
CA ASP A 7 26.06 20.79 -34.29
C ASP A 7 24.82 20.33 -33.52
N VAL A 8 24.72 19.01 -33.31
CA VAL A 8 23.72 18.44 -32.42
C VAL A 8 24.12 18.92 -31.03
N GLU A 9 23.59 20.07 -30.65
CA GLU A 9 23.76 20.64 -29.32
C GLU A 9 23.25 19.59 -28.34
N GLN A 10 24.18 18.89 -27.69
CA GLN A 10 23.87 17.83 -26.75
C GLN A 10 23.16 18.49 -25.56
N SER A 11 21.83 18.43 -25.57
CA SER A 11 21.01 18.98 -24.50
C SER A 11 21.47 18.39 -23.16
N PRO A 12 21.76 19.22 -22.14
CA PRO A 12 22.20 18.74 -20.85
C PRO A 12 21.14 17.80 -20.26
N PHE A 13 21.58 16.72 -19.62
CA PHE A 13 20.67 15.75 -19.01
C PHE A 13 19.72 16.43 -18.01
N ARG A 14 18.42 16.37 -18.29
CA ARG A 14 17.36 16.84 -17.38
C ARG A 14 16.69 15.62 -16.74
N PRO A 15 16.69 15.50 -15.39
CA PRO A 15 16.03 14.39 -14.71
C PRO A 15 14.55 14.23 -15.09
N SER A 16 13.86 15.35 -15.36
CA SER A 16 12.45 15.39 -15.77
C SER A 16 12.15 14.65 -17.09
N ASP A 17 13.16 14.46 -17.94
CA ASP A 17 13.02 13.81 -19.24
C ASP A 17 13.17 12.28 -19.11
N SER A 18 13.59 11.79 -17.93
CA SER A 18 13.70 10.37 -17.65
C SER A 18 12.36 9.78 -17.17
N PRO A 19 11.87 8.68 -17.78
CA PRO A 19 10.67 7.99 -17.27
C PRO A 19 10.88 7.44 -15.85
N TRP A 20 12.13 7.14 -15.47
CA TRP A 20 12.47 6.63 -14.14
C TRP A 20 12.36 7.69 -13.05
N PHE A 21 12.57 8.96 -13.38
CA PHE A 21 12.33 10.06 -12.44
C PHE A 21 10.86 10.14 -12.06
N TRP A 22 9.96 10.08 -13.06
CA TRP A 22 8.52 10.07 -12.81
C TRP A 22 8.08 8.84 -12.03
N GLY A 23 8.60 7.65 -12.38
CA GLY A 23 8.34 6.42 -11.64
C GLY A 23 8.71 6.54 -10.15
N LEU A 24 9.89 7.11 -9.86
CA LEU A 24 10.33 7.36 -8.49
C LEU A 24 9.44 8.37 -7.77
N LEU A 25 9.12 9.50 -8.41
CA LEU A 25 8.28 10.56 -7.84
C LEU A 25 6.88 10.05 -7.48
N PHE A 26 6.21 9.35 -8.40
CA PHE A 26 4.90 8.77 -8.15
C PHE A 26 4.94 7.71 -7.04
N SER A 27 5.97 6.88 -7.01
CA SER A 27 6.12 5.86 -5.97
C SER A 27 6.32 6.49 -4.58
N LEU A 28 7.13 7.56 -4.49
CA LEU A 28 7.31 8.33 -3.25
C LEU A 28 6.01 9.01 -2.81
N MET A 29 5.29 9.64 -3.74
CA MET A 29 3.98 10.24 -3.46
C MET A 29 2.95 9.20 -2.97
N ALA A 30 2.95 8.01 -3.58
CA ALA A 30 2.09 6.91 -3.14
C ALA A 30 2.42 6.48 -1.71
N LEU A 31 3.71 6.33 -1.35
CA LEU A 31 4.13 5.99 0.01
C LEU A 31 3.70 7.06 1.02
N ILE A 32 3.86 8.34 0.70
CA ILE A 32 3.42 9.45 1.55
C ILE A 32 1.90 9.42 1.73
N GLY A 33 1.15 9.29 0.63
CA GLY A 33 -0.31 9.21 0.69
C GLY A 33 -0.78 8.02 1.52
N LEU A 34 -0.13 6.87 1.37
CA LEU A 34 -0.45 5.68 2.15
C LEU A 34 -0.18 5.88 3.65
N SER A 35 0.94 6.53 3.99
CA SER A 35 1.30 6.85 5.37
C SER A 35 0.31 7.81 6.02
N LEU A 36 -0.16 8.83 5.28
CA LEU A 36 -1.09 9.83 5.80
C LEU A 36 -2.49 9.27 6.01
N ILE A 37 -2.96 8.38 5.12
CA ILE A 37 -4.35 7.89 5.17
C ILE A 37 -4.45 6.58 5.98
N GLY A 38 -3.34 5.87 6.22
CA GLY A 38 -3.28 4.62 6.97
C GLY A 38 -4.09 4.60 8.27
N PRO A 39 -3.85 5.52 9.22
CA PRO A 39 -4.56 5.55 10.51
C PRO A 39 -6.08 5.68 10.38
N LYS A 40 -6.53 6.47 9.39
CA LYS A 40 -7.97 6.68 9.14
C LYS A 40 -8.66 5.43 8.62
N PHE A 41 -7.98 4.67 7.76
CA PHE A 41 -8.50 3.40 7.27
C PHE A 41 -8.56 2.35 8.37
N ASP A 42 -7.56 2.29 9.25
CA ASP A 42 -7.55 1.34 10.37
C ASP A 42 -8.74 1.55 11.32
N VAL A 43 -9.05 2.80 11.66
CA VAL A 43 -10.21 3.13 12.51
C VAL A 43 -11.52 2.68 11.86
N ARG A 44 -11.72 2.99 10.56
CA ARG A 44 -12.95 2.62 9.85
C ARG A 44 -13.10 1.10 9.72
N GLN A 45 -12.00 0.42 9.45
CA GLN A 45 -12.02 -1.03 9.28
C GLN A 45 -12.37 -1.74 10.59
N ARG A 46 -11.80 -1.31 11.72
CA ARG A 46 -12.15 -1.82 13.06
C ARG A 46 -13.65 -1.65 13.38
N GLN A 47 -14.26 -0.54 12.99
CA GLN A 47 -15.69 -0.30 13.20
C GLN A 47 -16.57 -1.24 12.37
N ILE A 48 -16.20 -1.48 11.10
CA ILE A 48 -16.93 -2.37 10.20
C ILE A 48 -16.83 -3.80 10.71
N GLU A 49 -15.62 -4.27 11.01
CA GLU A 49 -15.36 -5.62 11.50
C GLU A 49 -16.05 -5.89 12.84
N GLY A 50 -16.04 -4.92 13.77
CA GLY A 50 -16.76 -5.02 15.03
C GLY A 50 -18.26 -5.27 14.86
N ARG A 51 -18.91 -4.65 13.87
CA ARG A 51 -20.33 -4.87 13.57
C ARG A 51 -20.59 -6.22 12.88
N PHE A 52 -19.65 -6.72 12.10
CA PHE A 52 -19.76 -8.05 11.48
C PHE A 52 -19.59 -9.17 12.50
N LEU A 53 -18.58 -9.07 13.37
CA LEU A 53 -18.35 -10.04 14.45
C LEU A 53 -19.55 -10.13 15.39
N GLY A 54 -20.07 -8.99 15.86
CA GLY A 54 -21.25 -9.00 16.74
C GLY A 54 -22.50 -9.60 16.10
N ARG A 55 -22.71 -9.42 14.79
CA ARG A 55 -23.82 -10.08 14.07
C ARG A 55 -23.60 -11.59 13.93
N ARG A 56 -22.36 -12.03 13.70
CA ARG A 56 -21.98 -13.44 13.58
C ARG A 56 -22.15 -14.16 14.92
N GLU A 57 -21.70 -13.55 16.00
CA GLU A 57 -21.86 -14.06 17.37
C GLU A 57 -23.34 -14.17 17.75
N ALA A 58 -24.13 -13.11 17.52
CA ALA A 58 -25.56 -13.15 17.79
C ALA A 58 -26.31 -14.22 16.96
N ALA A 59 -25.84 -14.50 15.74
CA ALA A 59 -26.41 -15.57 14.92
C ALA A 59 -26.02 -16.97 15.43
N MET A 60 -24.75 -17.17 15.83
CA MET A 60 -24.30 -18.42 16.45
C MET A 60 -25.04 -18.70 17.75
N GLU A 61 -25.27 -17.69 18.58
CA GLU A 61 -25.97 -17.85 19.86
C GLU A 61 -27.44 -18.25 19.64
N ARG A 62 -28.13 -17.60 18.68
CA ARG A 62 -29.48 -18.03 18.28
C ARG A 62 -29.53 -19.48 17.80
N TRP A 63 -28.55 -19.91 17.01
CA TRP A 63 -28.45 -21.29 16.55
C TRP A 63 -28.20 -22.27 17.70
N ARG A 64 -27.30 -21.93 18.65
CA ARG A 64 -27.05 -22.75 19.84
C ARG A 64 -28.30 -22.95 20.69
N ARG A 65 -29.05 -21.88 20.94
CA ARG A 65 -30.32 -21.97 21.67
C ARG A 65 -31.34 -22.86 20.98
N GLN A 66 -31.44 -22.78 19.64
CA GLN A 66 -32.30 -23.68 18.86
C GLN A 66 -31.85 -25.14 18.94
N ALA A 67 -30.55 -25.38 19.04
CA ALA A 67 -29.98 -26.72 19.21
C ALA A 67 -30.07 -27.26 20.66
N GLY A 68 -30.66 -26.51 21.59
CA GLY A 68 -30.78 -26.90 23.01
C GLY A 68 -29.45 -26.92 23.76
N LEU A 69 -28.42 -26.27 23.23
CA LEU A 69 -27.12 -26.17 23.86
C LEU A 69 -27.16 -25.11 24.98
N PRO A 70 -26.40 -25.31 26.08
CA PRO A 70 -26.30 -24.33 27.16
C PRO A 70 -25.74 -23.01 26.63
N GLU A 71 -26.29 -21.91 27.15
CA GLU A 71 -25.86 -20.55 26.83
C GLU A 71 -24.40 -20.38 27.23
N VAL A 72 -23.58 -19.92 26.29
CA VAL A 72 -22.17 -19.62 26.58
C VAL A 72 -22.11 -18.17 27.02
N ASP A 73 -21.47 -17.93 28.16
CA ASP A 73 -21.22 -16.58 28.63
C ASP A 73 -20.21 -15.89 27.68
N LEU A 74 -20.77 -15.06 26.81
CA LEU A 74 -20.02 -14.28 25.82
C LEU A 74 -19.13 -13.21 26.48
N ALA A 75 -19.41 -12.84 27.74
CA ALA A 75 -18.58 -11.89 28.48
C ALA A 75 -17.27 -12.54 28.94
N ASP A 76 -17.30 -13.82 29.28
CA ASP A 76 -16.14 -14.58 29.79
C ASP A 76 -15.27 -15.15 28.66
N SER A 77 -15.87 -15.33 27.47
CA SER A 77 -15.19 -15.80 26.25
C SER A 77 -14.83 -14.68 25.26
N ALA A 78 -14.98 -13.41 25.67
CA ALA A 78 -14.63 -12.25 24.88
C ALA A 78 -13.10 -12.18 24.66
N VAL A 79 -12.64 -12.74 23.54
CA VAL A 79 -11.26 -12.58 23.09
C VAL A 79 -11.01 -11.10 22.82
N ASP A 80 -9.87 -10.59 23.31
CA ASP A 80 -9.50 -9.20 23.13
C ASP A 80 -9.58 -8.82 21.64
N ARG A 81 -10.23 -7.70 21.36
CA ARG A 81 -10.58 -7.26 19.99
C ARG A 81 -9.33 -7.04 19.13
N SER A 82 -8.19 -6.86 19.79
CA SER A 82 -6.85 -6.76 19.22
C SER A 82 -6.34 -8.07 18.63
N VAL A 83 -6.80 -9.23 19.12
CA VAL A 83 -6.38 -10.58 18.73
C VAL A 83 -7.32 -11.20 17.68
N ALA A 84 -8.62 -10.87 17.73
CA ALA A 84 -9.65 -11.44 16.85
C ALA A 84 -9.84 -10.72 15.51
N ALA A 85 -9.11 -9.62 15.25
CA ALA A 85 -9.27 -8.81 14.04
C ALA A 85 -8.92 -9.62 12.77
N PRO A 86 -9.89 -9.88 11.86
CA PRO A 86 -9.64 -10.60 10.63
C PRO A 86 -8.66 -9.86 9.72
N GLN A 87 -7.78 -10.62 9.05
CA GLN A 87 -6.79 -10.06 8.15
C GLN A 87 -7.47 -9.38 6.93
N ARG A 88 -7.15 -8.09 6.78
CA ARG A 88 -7.55 -7.15 5.71
C ARG A 88 -7.51 -7.80 4.30
N ILE A 89 -8.62 -7.73 3.54
CA ILE A 89 -8.77 -8.33 2.19
C ILE A 89 -7.70 -7.82 1.19
N VAL A 90 -7.28 -6.56 1.31
CA VAL A 90 -6.04 -6.06 0.67
C VAL A 90 -5.25 -5.29 1.73
N PRO A 91 -4.23 -5.91 2.32
CA PRO A 91 -3.44 -5.28 3.35
C PRO A 91 -2.81 -3.97 2.86
N LEU A 92 -2.78 -2.90 3.66
CA LEU A 92 -2.01 -1.69 3.29
C LEU A 92 -0.56 -2.01 2.99
N TRP A 93 -0.02 -3.07 3.62
CA TRP A 93 1.33 -3.51 3.37
C TRP A 93 1.56 -3.95 1.92
N THR A 94 0.57 -4.51 1.20
CA THR A 94 0.79 -4.92 -0.20
C THR A 94 1.02 -3.71 -1.10
N LEU A 95 0.20 -2.66 -0.92
CA LEU A 95 0.38 -1.37 -1.61
C LEU A 95 1.69 -0.70 -1.21
N ALA A 96 2.05 -0.76 0.07
CA ALA A 96 3.31 -0.22 0.57
C ALA A 96 4.52 -0.95 -0.03
N THR A 97 4.49 -2.29 -0.09
CA THR A 97 5.55 -3.10 -0.68
C THR A 97 5.68 -2.86 -2.17
N ALA A 98 4.55 -2.80 -2.90
CA ALA A 98 4.56 -2.52 -4.33
C ALA A 98 5.16 -1.14 -4.62
N ALA A 99 4.73 -0.11 -3.91
CA ALA A 99 5.28 1.24 -4.05
C ALA A 99 6.76 1.31 -3.64
N SER A 100 7.18 0.58 -2.61
CA SER A 100 8.59 0.51 -2.19
C SER A 100 9.46 -0.15 -3.25
N VAL A 101 9.03 -1.29 -3.81
CA VAL A 101 9.75 -1.98 -4.89
C VAL A 101 9.84 -1.09 -6.14
N ALA A 102 8.75 -0.41 -6.50
CA ALA A 102 8.73 0.52 -7.62
C ALA A 102 9.67 1.72 -7.39
N ALA A 103 9.71 2.28 -6.18
CA ALA A 103 10.62 3.36 -5.81
C ALA A 103 12.09 2.92 -5.90
N VAL A 104 12.43 1.76 -5.34
CA VAL A 104 13.80 1.21 -5.41
C VAL A 104 14.20 0.92 -6.86
N GLY A 105 13.35 0.24 -7.63
CA GLY A 105 13.61 -0.07 -9.04
C GLY A 105 13.82 1.18 -9.89
N SER A 106 12.94 2.17 -9.72
CA SER A 106 13.04 3.46 -10.44
C SER A 106 14.28 4.25 -10.03
N GLY A 107 14.62 4.28 -8.74
CA GLY A 107 15.82 4.94 -8.23
C GLY A 107 17.11 4.30 -8.73
N VAL A 108 17.17 2.96 -8.78
CA VAL A 108 18.31 2.21 -9.34
C VAL A 108 18.45 2.50 -10.84
N MET A 109 17.36 2.51 -11.60
CA MET A 109 17.43 2.81 -13.03
C MET A 109 17.82 4.26 -13.31
N LEU A 110 17.28 5.21 -12.54
CA LEU A 110 17.63 6.63 -12.67
C LEU A 110 19.11 6.87 -12.35
N THR A 111 19.64 6.26 -11.29
CA THR A 111 21.06 6.37 -10.95
C THR A 111 21.96 5.71 -11.98
N ARG A 112 21.55 4.58 -12.57
CA ARG A 112 22.27 3.96 -13.69
C ARG A 112 22.29 4.85 -14.93
N GLN A 113 21.15 5.43 -15.31
CA GLN A 113 21.05 6.34 -16.45
C GLN A 113 21.91 7.60 -16.24
N TYR A 114 21.84 8.20 -15.05
CA TYR A 114 22.64 9.38 -14.70
C TYR A 114 24.15 9.08 -14.79
N ARG A 115 24.58 7.92 -14.28
CA ARG A 115 25.98 7.48 -14.38
C ARG A 115 26.44 7.26 -15.82
N GLN A 116 25.59 6.70 -16.68
CA GLN A 116 25.91 6.51 -18.09
C GLN A 116 26.09 7.83 -18.84
N HIS A 117 25.27 8.82 -18.53
CA HIS A 117 25.41 10.17 -19.09
C HIS A 117 26.68 10.88 -18.59
N LEU A 118 27.07 10.69 -17.33
CA LEU A 118 28.29 11.29 -16.79
C LEU A 118 29.57 10.63 -17.34
N SER A 119 29.51 9.37 -17.74
CA SER A 119 30.63 8.63 -18.33
C SER A 119 30.82 8.84 -19.84
N ARG A 120 29.92 9.57 -20.50
CA ARG A 120 30.01 9.95 -21.92
C ARG A 120 30.53 11.38 -22.04
#